data_AF-A0A4Z1RG08-F1
#
_entry.id   AF-A0A4Z1RG08-F1
#
_cell.length_a   1.000
_cell.length_b   1.000
_cell.length_c   1.000
_cell.angle_alpha   90.00
_cell.angle_beta   90.00
_cell.angle_gamma   90.00
#
_symmetry.space_group_name_H-M   'P 1'
#
loop_
_entity.id
_entity.type
_entity.pdbx_description
1 polymer ?
#
loop_
_entity_poly.entity_id
_entity_poly.type
_entity_poly.pdbx_seq_one_letter_code
_entity_poly.pdbx_strand_id
1 'polypeptide(L)'
;MRPAPALLFPPLAAAGTGLLAWLGISIVLLHARADLMPALHALQVAALLLGSALLATALIGPRLLPDSRPAWPRWREGWAGRADLAALPTLGLALALFAVLRWVAPGPDRAMVLGLLGLGLAAAALVAISAAALAPDATGTPAEHPLRVPTQLLLALTLGLGLLFCLMAWLLPAGHGEPGMLLTLAVLGLLLAACLLPRWRDLHRGAPVPAGRRGERRVHAALLAAPLACWALALLLPATTWLVLATLALLAAAVLEHGGLRFATEYGRG
;
A
#
# COMPACT_ATOMS: atom_id res chain seq x y z
N MET A 1 -21.95 -13.28 -2.01
CA MET A 1 -20.75 -12.90 -2.80
C MET A 1 -20.42 -11.43 -2.55
N ARG A 2 -19.15 -11.05 -2.37
CA ARG A 2 -18.78 -9.61 -2.41
C ARG A 2 -18.72 -9.20 -3.88
N PRO A 3 -19.26 -8.05 -4.28
CA PRO A 3 -19.15 -7.59 -5.67
C PRO A 3 -17.66 -7.44 -6.01
N ALA A 4 -17.26 -7.85 -7.23
CA ALA A 4 -15.89 -7.72 -7.74
C ALA A 4 -15.18 -6.38 -7.42
N PRO A 5 -15.83 -5.20 -7.51
CA PRO A 5 -15.20 -3.93 -7.13
C PRO A 5 -14.81 -3.84 -5.64
N ALA A 6 -15.51 -4.54 -4.74
CA ALA A 6 -15.21 -4.47 -3.30
C ALA A 6 -13.87 -5.11 -2.92
N LEU A 7 -13.28 -5.92 -3.79
CA LEU A 7 -11.96 -6.53 -3.59
C LEU A 7 -10.81 -5.54 -3.85
N LEU A 8 -11.09 -4.42 -4.53
CA LEU A 8 -10.07 -3.43 -4.88
C LEU A 8 -9.81 -2.43 -3.76
N PHE A 9 -10.76 -2.21 -2.85
CA PHE A 9 -10.61 -1.18 -1.81
C PHE A 9 -9.48 -1.44 -0.81
N PRO A 10 -9.26 -2.66 -0.29
CA PRO A 10 -8.14 -2.92 0.61
C PRO A 10 -6.76 -2.63 -0.02
N PRO A 11 -6.43 -3.11 -1.24
CA PRO A 11 -5.15 -2.77 -1.87
C PRO A 11 -5.04 -1.31 -2.27
N LEU A 12 -6.14 -0.64 -2.65
CA LEU A 12 -6.16 0.81 -2.89
C LEU A 12 -5.86 1.61 -1.61
N ALA A 13 -6.46 1.22 -0.48
CA ALA A 13 -6.16 1.81 0.82
C ALA A 13 -4.69 1.63 1.18
N ALA A 14 -4.16 0.40 1.07
CA ALA A 14 -2.78 0.07 1.37
C ALA A 14 -1.79 0.87 0.50
N ALA A 15 -2.07 0.96 -0.80
CA ALA A 15 -1.28 1.76 -1.74
C ALA A 15 -1.32 3.26 -1.41
N GLY A 16 -2.51 3.80 -1.10
CA GLY A 16 -2.69 5.20 -0.71
C GLY A 16 -1.97 5.54 0.59
N THR A 17 -2.15 4.74 1.65
CA THR A 17 -1.45 4.93 2.93
C THR A 17 0.05 4.75 2.80
N GLY A 18 0.51 3.76 2.01
CA GLY A 18 1.93 3.55 1.76
C GLY A 18 2.57 4.70 1.00
N LEU A 19 1.87 5.25 0.01
CA LEU A 19 2.34 6.41 -0.75
C LEU A 19 2.47 7.64 0.15
N LEU A 20 1.47 7.89 1.02
CA LEU A 20 1.52 8.99 1.99
C LEU A 20 2.61 8.78 3.05
N ALA A 21 2.87 7.54 3.48
CA ALA A 21 3.96 7.22 4.39
C ALA A 21 5.33 7.57 3.78
N TRP A 22 5.59 7.09 2.55
CA TRP A 22 6.83 7.40 1.83
C TRP A 22 6.97 8.88 1.50
N LEU A 23 5.87 9.56 1.18
CA LEU A 23 5.88 11.00 0.98
C LEU A 23 6.29 11.73 2.27
N GLY A 24 5.70 11.38 3.41
CA GLY A 24 6.05 11.95 4.71
C GLY A 24 7.52 11.76 5.05
N ILE A 25 8.04 10.53 4.88
CA ILE A 25 9.46 10.22 5.06
C ILE A 25 10.33 11.06 4.12
N SER A 26 9.96 11.15 2.84
CA SER A 26 10.69 11.93 1.85
C SER A 26 10.74 13.41 2.21
N ILE A 27 9.64 13.99 2.69
CA ILE A 27 9.59 15.40 3.12
C ILE A 27 10.53 15.64 4.31
N VAL A 28 10.55 14.74 5.30
CA VAL A 28 11.47 14.83 6.45
C VAL A 28 12.93 14.73 6.01
N LEU A 29 13.25 13.78 5.13
CA LEU A 29 14.63 13.60 4.64
C LEU A 29 15.10 14.76 3.75
N LEU A 30 14.21 15.31 2.93
CA LEU A 30 14.50 16.46 2.08
C LEU A 30 14.59 17.76 2.87
N HIS A 31 13.92 17.88 4.02
CA HIS A 31 14.12 19.00 4.91
C HIS A 31 15.58 19.09 5.40
N ALA A 32 16.28 17.96 5.54
CA ALA A 32 17.71 17.94 5.84
C ALA A 32 18.61 18.38 4.66
N ARG A 33 18.04 18.59 3.46
CA ARG A 33 18.74 18.90 2.20
C ARG A 33 18.01 20.03 1.45
N ALA A 34 18.16 21.28 1.92
CA ALA A 34 17.43 22.45 1.42
C ALA A 34 17.54 22.70 -0.10
N ASP A 35 18.65 22.31 -0.74
CA ASP A 35 18.93 22.62 -2.16
C ASP A 35 18.05 21.87 -3.18
N LEU A 36 17.36 20.79 -2.79
CA LEU A 36 16.59 19.95 -3.72
C LEU A 36 15.08 20.25 -3.71
N MET A 37 14.61 21.16 -2.85
CA MET A 37 13.18 21.40 -2.64
C MET A 37 12.37 21.86 -3.87
N PRO A 38 12.87 22.73 -4.78
CA PRO A 38 12.04 23.25 -5.87
C PRO A 38 11.66 22.19 -6.90
N ALA A 39 12.60 21.30 -7.25
CA ALA A 39 12.40 20.25 -8.25
C ALA A 39 11.41 19.17 -7.78
N LEU A 40 11.29 18.98 -6.46
CA LEU A 40 10.48 17.94 -5.85
C LEU A 40 9.06 18.41 -5.51
N HIS A 41 8.76 19.71 -5.65
CA HIS A 41 7.46 20.25 -5.29
C HIS A 41 6.31 19.62 -6.11
N ALA A 42 6.48 19.49 -7.43
CA ALA A 42 5.49 18.87 -8.30
C ALA A 42 5.24 17.40 -7.92
N LEU A 43 6.30 16.67 -7.60
CA LEU A 43 6.22 15.29 -7.12
C LEU A 43 5.48 15.18 -5.78
N GLN A 44 5.80 16.06 -4.82
CA GLN A 44 5.16 16.08 -3.51
C GLN A 44 3.66 16.33 -3.62
N VAL A 45 3.24 17.32 -4.42
CA VAL A 45 1.83 17.64 -4.65
C VAL A 45 1.11 16.49 -5.34
N ALA A 46 1.70 15.92 -6.41
CA ALA A 46 1.11 14.81 -7.14
C ALA A 46 0.95 13.55 -6.26
N ALA A 47 1.98 13.20 -5.50
CA ALA A 47 1.95 12.07 -4.57
C ALA A 47 0.90 12.27 -3.47
N LEU A 48 0.78 13.49 -2.95
CA LEU A 48 -0.18 13.81 -1.92
C LEU A 48 -1.62 13.72 -2.43
N LEU A 49 -1.91 14.28 -3.60
CA LEU A 49 -3.23 14.21 -4.22
C LEU A 49 -3.61 12.76 -4.57
N LEU A 50 -2.70 12.01 -5.20
CA LEU A 50 -2.95 10.63 -5.56
C LEU A 50 -3.15 9.76 -4.31
N GLY A 51 -2.27 9.88 -3.30
CA GLY A 51 -2.37 9.12 -2.05
C GLY A 51 -3.66 9.42 -1.30
N SER A 52 -4.04 10.70 -1.23
CA SER A 52 -5.30 11.13 -0.60
C SER A 52 -6.53 10.63 -1.35
N ALA A 53 -6.51 10.68 -2.69
CA ALA A 53 -7.59 10.17 -3.52
C ALA A 53 -7.77 8.65 -3.39
N LEU A 54 -6.68 7.89 -3.41
CA LEU A 54 -6.69 6.43 -3.20
C LEU A 54 -7.24 6.07 -1.81
N LEU A 55 -6.82 6.79 -0.77
CA LEU A 55 -7.29 6.56 0.59
C LEU A 55 -8.78 6.93 0.74
N ALA A 56 -9.20 8.08 0.20
CA ALA A 56 -10.59 8.53 0.25
C ALA A 56 -11.53 7.58 -0.52
N THR A 57 -11.13 7.15 -1.72
CA THR A 57 -11.91 6.19 -2.52
C THR A 57 -12.05 4.84 -1.82
N ALA A 58 -11.03 4.38 -1.10
CA ALA A 58 -11.10 3.15 -0.33
C ALA A 58 -11.99 3.26 0.93
N LEU A 59 -12.07 4.43 1.56
CA LEU A 59 -12.95 4.68 2.71
C LEU A 59 -14.42 4.85 2.32
N ILE A 60 -14.68 5.53 1.19
CA ILE A 60 -16.02 5.88 0.74
C ILE A 60 -16.62 4.76 -0.14
N GLY A 61 -15.81 4.15 -0.99
CA GLY A 61 -16.24 3.17 -1.98
C GLY A 61 -17.10 2.03 -1.43
N PRO A 62 -16.70 1.35 -0.34
CA PRO A 62 -17.51 0.30 0.28
C PRO A 62 -18.91 0.76 0.72
N ARG A 63 -19.07 2.04 1.06
CA ARG A 63 -20.32 2.65 1.55
C ARG A 63 -21.27 3.02 0.42
N LEU A 64 -20.77 3.15 -0.81
CA LEU A 64 -21.55 3.49 -2.00
C LEU A 64 -22.13 2.26 -2.72
N LEU A 65 -21.71 1.05 -2.35
CA LEU A 65 -22.19 -0.18 -2.99
C LEU A 65 -23.55 -0.61 -2.41
N PRO A 66 -24.58 -0.83 -3.26
CA PRO A 66 -25.97 -1.05 -2.83
C PRO A 66 -26.22 -2.36 -2.05
N ASP A 67 -25.32 -3.35 -2.17
CA ASP A 67 -25.39 -4.61 -1.39
C ASP A 67 -24.59 -4.58 -0.08
N SER A 68 -23.86 -3.49 0.19
CA SER A 68 -23.23 -3.25 1.48
C SER A 68 -24.31 -2.78 2.46
N ARG A 69 -25.13 -3.69 2.99
CA ARG A 69 -26.08 -3.36 4.07
C ARG A 69 -25.34 -2.52 5.12
N PRO A 70 -25.79 -1.29 5.42
CA PRO A 70 -25.14 -0.47 6.42
C PRO A 70 -25.41 -1.11 7.78
N ALA A 71 -24.48 -1.92 8.25
CA ALA A 71 -24.45 -2.38 9.63
C ALA A 71 -23.96 -1.22 10.51
N TRP A 72 -24.76 -0.16 10.60
CA TRP A 72 -24.66 0.76 11.72
C TRP A 72 -25.47 0.14 12.88
N PRO A 73 -24.88 -0.13 14.06
CA PRO A 73 -23.61 0.36 14.59
C PRO A 73 -22.58 -0.78 14.83
N ARG A 74 -21.88 -1.28 13.80
CA ARG A 74 -20.68 -2.13 13.98
C ARG A 74 -19.35 -1.38 13.89
N TRP A 75 -19.38 -0.10 13.51
CA TRP A 75 -18.19 0.76 13.48
C TRP A 75 -17.57 1.04 14.87
N ARG A 76 -18.35 0.85 15.94
CA ARG A 76 -17.89 1.05 17.33
C ARG A 76 -17.25 -0.19 17.96
N GLU A 77 -17.51 -1.38 17.42
CA GLU A 77 -17.12 -2.65 18.02
C GLU A 77 -16.22 -3.42 17.07
N GLY A 78 -14.93 -3.05 17.04
CA GLY A 78 -13.92 -3.85 16.37
C GLY A 78 -12.74 -3.05 15.83
N TRP A 79 -11.67 -3.78 15.53
CA TRP A 79 -10.44 -3.24 14.95
C TRP A 79 -10.64 -2.61 13.55
N ALA A 80 -11.70 -2.99 12.82
CA ALA A 80 -12.03 -2.37 11.53
C ALA A 80 -12.44 -0.89 11.68
N GLY A 81 -13.25 -0.54 12.68
CA GLY A 81 -13.59 0.85 12.96
C GLY A 81 -12.39 1.66 13.44
N ARG A 82 -11.48 1.03 14.20
CA ARG A 82 -10.20 1.65 14.61
C ARG A 82 -9.28 1.92 13.43
N ALA A 83 -9.26 1.05 12.42
CA ALA A 83 -8.50 1.26 11.19
C ALA A 83 -9.03 2.45 10.39
N ASP A 84 -10.35 2.57 10.21
CA ASP A 84 -10.98 3.73 9.57
C ASP A 84 -10.69 5.03 10.34
N LEU A 85 -10.81 5.00 11.67
CA LEU A 85 -10.49 6.14 12.53
C LEU A 85 -9.01 6.52 12.47
N ALA A 86 -8.10 5.54 12.29
CA ALA A 86 -6.67 5.79 12.13
C ALA A 86 -6.32 6.36 10.75
N ALA A 87 -7.15 6.15 9.72
CA ALA A 87 -6.97 6.75 8.40
C ALA A 87 -7.39 8.23 8.33
N LEU A 88 -8.33 8.67 9.18
CA LEU A 88 -8.78 10.07 9.27
C LEU A 88 -7.65 11.06 9.60
N PRO A 89 -6.80 10.86 10.63
CA PRO A 89 -5.69 11.77 10.90
C PRO A 89 -4.68 11.78 9.75
N THR A 90 -4.48 10.67 9.03
CA THR A 90 -3.63 10.63 7.83
C THR A 90 -4.16 11.57 6.75
N LEU A 91 -5.47 11.53 6.46
CA LEU A 91 -6.11 12.46 5.53
C LEU A 91 -6.05 13.91 6.02
N GLY A 92 -6.30 14.15 7.31
CA GLY A 92 -6.21 15.48 7.91
C GLY A 92 -4.81 16.08 7.77
N LEU A 93 -3.78 15.29 8.05
CA LEU A 93 -2.38 15.69 7.90
C LEU A 93 -1.99 15.90 6.44
N ALA A 94 -2.50 15.07 5.51
CA ALA A 94 -2.28 15.28 4.08
C ALA A 94 -2.89 16.61 3.62
N LEU A 95 -4.12 16.92 4.04
CA LEU A 95 -4.77 18.20 3.73
C LEU A 95 -4.02 19.39 4.34
N ALA A 96 -3.57 19.28 5.59
CA ALA A 96 -2.76 20.31 6.24
C ALA A 96 -1.45 20.54 5.48
N LEU A 97 -0.77 19.47 5.08
CA LEU A 97 0.47 19.55 4.31
C LEU A 97 0.24 20.17 2.93
N PHE A 98 -0.85 19.83 2.25
CA PHE A 98 -1.26 20.48 1.01
C PHE A 98 -1.51 21.98 1.18
N ALA A 99 -2.23 22.37 2.24
CA ALA A 99 -2.51 23.77 2.54
C ALA A 99 -1.21 24.56 2.79
N VAL A 100 -0.29 24.00 3.58
CA VAL A 100 1.04 24.62 3.82
C VAL A 100 1.86 24.70 2.53
N LEU A 101 1.81 23.67 1.69
CA LEU A 101 2.49 23.69 0.40
C LEU A 101 1.91 24.75 -0.55
N ARG A 102 0.60 25.00 -0.51
CA ARG A 102 -0.08 25.89 -1.47
C ARG A 102 -0.16 27.35 -1.03
N TRP A 103 -0.28 27.62 0.27
CA TRP A 103 -0.63 28.94 0.79
C TRP A 103 0.44 29.60 1.65
N VAL A 104 1.42 28.85 2.18
CA VAL A 104 2.48 29.44 3.02
C VAL A 104 3.67 29.81 2.13
N ALA A 105 4.18 31.03 2.28
CA ALA A 105 5.35 31.52 1.55
C ALA A 105 6.62 30.71 1.90
N PRO A 106 7.55 30.52 0.96
CA PRO A 106 8.83 29.84 1.25
C PRO A 106 9.62 30.60 2.32
N GLY A 107 10.07 29.87 3.34
CA GLY A 107 10.83 30.40 4.47
C GLY A 107 11.24 29.29 5.45
N PRO A 108 12.14 29.58 6.42
CA PRO A 108 12.64 28.59 7.38
C PRO A 108 11.51 27.99 8.23
N ASP A 109 10.54 28.82 8.65
CA ASP A 109 9.39 28.38 9.44
C ASP A 109 8.51 27.40 8.66
N ARG A 110 8.28 27.67 7.37
CA ARG A 110 7.54 26.76 6.49
C ARG A 110 8.25 25.41 6.39
N ALA A 111 9.57 25.40 6.27
CA ALA A 111 10.34 24.18 6.16
C ALA A 111 10.22 23.33 7.44
N MET A 112 10.32 23.95 8.62
CA MET A 112 10.13 23.28 9.90
C MET A 112 8.72 22.70 10.05
N VAL A 113 7.68 23.47 9.68
CA VAL A 113 6.28 23.00 9.70
C VAL A 113 6.08 21.84 8.73
N LEU A 114 6.65 21.89 7.53
CA LEU A 114 6.60 20.77 6.57
C LEU A 114 7.29 19.52 7.10
N GLY A 115 8.43 19.66 7.78
CA GLY A 115 9.12 18.55 8.43
C GLY A 115 8.28 17.89 9.51
N LEU A 116 7.67 18.68 10.41
CA LEU A 116 6.79 18.17 11.46
C LEU A 116 5.52 17.51 10.89
N LEU A 117 4.89 18.13 9.90
CA LEU A 117 3.72 17.56 9.23
C LEU A 117 4.08 16.30 8.44
N GLY A 118 5.24 16.25 7.79
CA GLY A 118 5.73 15.08 7.08
C GLY A 118 5.99 13.91 8.02
N LEU A 119 6.61 14.17 9.17
CA LEU A 119 6.82 13.17 10.22
C LEU A 119 5.48 12.67 10.79
N GLY A 120 4.57 13.60 11.11
CA GLY A 120 3.22 13.27 11.56
C GLY A 120 2.47 12.43 10.54
N LEU A 121 2.54 12.79 9.25
CA LEU A 121 1.89 12.08 8.15
C LEU A 121 2.43 10.64 8.04
N ALA A 122 3.75 10.46 8.08
CA ALA A 122 4.39 9.16 8.06
C ALA A 122 3.95 8.29 9.25
N ALA A 123 3.98 8.85 10.46
CA ALA A 123 3.55 8.15 11.67
C ALA A 123 2.07 7.76 11.59
N ALA A 124 1.18 8.69 11.22
CA ALA A 124 -0.24 8.43 11.08
C ALA A 124 -0.53 7.36 10.03
N ALA A 125 0.15 7.40 8.88
CA ALA A 125 0.00 6.39 7.83
C ALA A 125 0.46 5.00 8.31
N LEU A 126 1.59 4.89 9.01
CA LEU A 126 2.07 3.63 9.57
C LEU A 126 1.12 3.06 10.64
N VAL A 127 0.56 3.94 11.48
CA VAL A 127 -0.48 3.55 12.45
C VAL A 127 -1.74 3.07 11.74
N ALA A 128 -2.19 3.75 10.69
CA ALA A 128 -3.35 3.32 9.89
C ALA A 128 -3.15 1.93 9.27
N ILE A 129 -1.97 1.69 8.68
CA ILE A 129 -1.60 0.38 8.11
C ILE A 129 -1.58 -0.70 9.20
N SER A 130 -0.99 -0.40 10.36
CA SER A 130 -0.91 -1.35 11.47
C SER A 130 -2.29 -1.66 12.05
N ALA A 131 -3.16 -0.65 12.18
CA ALA A 131 -4.54 -0.82 12.63
C ALA A 131 -5.35 -1.65 11.63
N ALA A 132 -5.17 -1.44 10.32
CA ALA A 132 -5.77 -2.27 9.28
C ALA A 132 -5.31 -3.73 9.36
N ALA A 133 -4.05 -3.98 9.72
CA ALA A 133 -3.50 -5.33 9.90
C ALA A 133 -4.06 -6.08 11.10
N LEU A 134 -4.51 -5.35 12.11
CA LEU A 134 -5.17 -5.92 13.30
C LEU A 134 -6.68 -6.09 13.08
N ALA A 135 -7.27 -5.50 12.04
CA ALA A 135 -8.68 -5.73 11.70
C ALA A 135 -8.92 -7.21 11.39
N PRO A 136 -9.97 -7.85 11.91
CA PRO A 136 -10.25 -9.26 11.63
C PRO A 136 -10.54 -9.46 10.13
N ASP A 137 -9.90 -10.44 9.51
CA ASP A 137 -10.19 -10.82 8.13
C ASP A 137 -11.57 -11.49 8.05
N ALA A 138 -12.23 -11.33 6.89
CA ALA A 138 -13.58 -11.85 6.63
C ALA A 138 -13.71 -13.38 6.72
N THR A 139 -12.58 -14.09 6.81
CA THR A 139 -12.47 -15.55 6.90
C THR A 139 -12.39 -16.07 8.35
N GLY A 140 -12.32 -15.20 9.36
CA GLY A 140 -12.24 -15.61 10.76
C GLY A 140 -10.96 -16.36 11.11
N THR A 141 -9.93 -16.30 10.26
CA THR A 141 -8.61 -16.84 10.58
C THR A 141 -8.07 -16.13 11.82
N PRO A 142 -7.53 -16.87 12.81
CA PRO A 142 -7.13 -16.29 14.08
C PRO A 142 -6.18 -15.12 13.85
N ALA A 143 -6.47 -14.00 14.52
CA ALA A 143 -5.75 -12.73 14.41
C ALA A 143 -4.29 -12.80 14.92
N GLU A 144 -3.77 -14.00 15.18
CA GLU A 144 -2.63 -14.27 16.06
C GLU A 144 -1.35 -14.64 15.31
N HIS A 145 -1.32 -14.60 13.98
CA HIS A 145 -0.07 -14.87 13.28
C HIS A 145 0.89 -13.67 13.45
N PRO A 146 2.07 -13.83 14.10
CA PRO A 146 2.99 -12.72 14.39
C PRO A 146 3.47 -11.95 13.15
N LEU A 147 3.38 -12.57 11.97
CA LEU A 147 3.82 -11.99 10.70
C LEU A 147 2.74 -11.16 9.98
N ARG A 148 1.51 -11.04 10.53
CA ARG A 148 0.42 -10.34 9.83
C ARG A 148 0.69 -8.85 9.67
N VAL A 149 1.03 -8.17 10.76
CA VAL A 149 1.39 -6.74 10.76
C VAL A 149 2.58 -6.45 9.86
N PRO A 150 3.75 -7.11 9.99
CA PRO A 150 4.89 -6.80 9.12
C PRO A 150 4.60 -7.11 7.65
N THR A 151 3.83 -8.15 7.34
CA THR A 151 3.44 -8.45 5.95
C THR A 151 2.58 -7.35 5.35
N GLN A 152 1.54 -6.90 6.04
CA GLN A 152 0.69 -5.82 5.54
C GLN A 152 1.44 -4.49 5.45
N LEU A 153 2.34 -4.23 6.39
CA LEU A 153 3.19 -3.04 6.37
C LEU A 153 4.13 -3.05 5.18
N LEU A 154 4.82 -4.17 4.91
CA LEU A 154 5.65 -4.34 3.72
C LEU A 154 4.83 -4.25 2.44
N LEU A 155 3.61 -4.81 2.40
CA LEU A 155 2.72 -4.74 1.24
C LEU A 155 2.31 -3.29 0.95
N ALA A 156 1.85 -2.55 1.96
CA ALA A 156 1.48 -1.15 1.81
C ALA A 156 2.68 -0.30 1.37
N LEU A 157 3.84 -0.48 2.01
CA LEU A 157 5.05 0.27 1.67
C LEU A 157 5.58 -0.08 0.28
N THR A 158 5.54 -1.33 -0.16
CA THR A 158 5.95 -1.72 -1.53
C THR A 158 5.04 -1.12 -2.59
N LEU A 159 3.71 -1.18 -2.40
CA LEU A 159 2.74 -0.57 -3.31
C LEU A 159 2.91 0.96 -3.36
N GLY A 160 3.03 1.60 -2.20
CA GLY A 160 3.23 3.04 -2.09
C GLY A 160 4.54 3.50 -2.74
N LEU A 161 5.63 2.76 -2.53
CA LEU A 161 6.93 3.05 -3.14
C LEU A 161 6.88 2.86 -4.66
N GLY A 162 6.21 1.81 -5.15
CA GLY A 162 6.02 1.57 -6.58
C GLY A 162 5.30 2.73 -7.26
N LEU A 163 4.22 3.22 -6.63
CA LEU A 163 3.50 4.41 -7.10
C LEU A 163 4.38 5.68 -7.06
N LEU A 164 5.14 5.88 -5.98
CA LEU A 164 6.05 7.03 -5.88
C LEU A 164 7.11 6.98 -6.99
N PHE A 165 7.65 5.80 -7.30
CA PHE A 165 8.62 5.61 -8.36
C PHE A 165 8.02 5.81 -9.74
N CYS A 166 6.77 5.38 -9.97
CA CYS A 166 6.04 5.72 -11.19
C CYS A 166 5.85 7.23 -11.34
N LEU A 167 5.48 7.93 -10.27
CA LEU A 167 5.35 9.39 -10.27
C LEU A 167 6.69 10.09 -10.53
N MET A 168 7.77 9.62 -9.92
CA MET A 168 9.11 10.15 -10.17
C MET A 168 9.52 9.97 -11.62
N ALA A 169 9.34 8.77 -12.18
CA ALA A 169 9.70 8.47 -13.56
C ALA A 169 8.84 9.25 -14.57
N TRP A 170 7.64 9.70 -14.18
CA TRP A 170 6.77 10.51 -15.03
C TRP A 170 7.05 12.02 -14.93
N LEU A 171 7.41 12.51 -13.74
CA LEU A 171 7.56 13.95 -13.46
C LEU A 171 9.01 14.44 -13.55
N LEU A 172 10.01 13.58 -13.36
CA LEU A 172 11.42 13.95 -13.44
C LEU A 172 11.99 13.61 -14.84
N PRO A 173 12.93 14.41 -15.37
CA PRO A 173 13.63 14.10 -16.61
C PRO A 173 14.35 12.75 -16.53
N ALA A 174 14.27 11.97 -17.61
CA ALA A 174 14.88 10.64 -17.72
C ALA A 174 16.40 10.67 -17.39
N GLY A 175 16.88 9.67 -16.65
CA GLY A 175 18.32 9.48 -16.36
C GLY A 175 18.76 9.59 -14.89
N HIS A 176 17.87 9.88 -13.93
CA HIS A 176 18.25 9.95 -12.51
C HIS A 176 17.81 8.69 -11.74
N GLY A 177 18.78 7.83 -11.37
CA GLY A 177 18.61 6.83 -10.30
C GLY A 177 17.73 5.61 -10.61
N GLU A 178 17.30 5.41 -11.86
CA GLU A 178 16.48 4.29 -12.32
C GLU A 178 16.92 2.89 -11.82
N PRO A 179 18.22 2.50 -11.88
CA PRO A 179 18.63 1.19 -11.37
C PRO A 179 18.49 1.08 -9.84
N GLY A 180 18.71 2.18 -9.11
CA GLY A 180 18.54 2.22 -7.66
C GLY A 180 17.08 2.11 -7.24
N MET A 181 16.15 2.69 -8.02
CA MET A 181 14.71 2.55 -7.81
C MET A 181 14.25 1.10 -8.00
N LEU A 182 14.65 0.45 -9.09
CA LEU A 182 14.32 -0.96 -9.33
C LEU A 182 14.93 -1.88 -8.27
N LEU A 183 16.18 -1.64 -7.86
CA LEU A 183 16.82 -2.40 -6.79
C LEU A 183 16.06 -2.29 -5.47
N THR A 184 15.64 -1.07 -5.10
CA THR A 184 14.91 -0.85 -3.85
C THR A 184 13.56 -1.57 -3.85
N LEU A 185 12.82 -1.52 -4.97
CA LEU A 185 11.59 -2.29 -5.13
C LEU A 185 11.83 -3.80 -5.09
N ALA A 186 12.90 -4.28 -5.73
CA ALA A 186 13.24 -5.70 -5.74
C ALA A 186 13.57 -6.20 -4.33
N VAL A 187 14.37 -5.46 -3.56
CA VAL A 187 14.71 -5.80 -2.16
C VAL A 187 13.46 -5.80 -1.29
N LEU A 188 12.61 -4.78 -1.40
CA LEU A 188 11.40 -4.69 -0.59
C LEU A 188 10.37 -5.76 -0.96
N GLY A 189 10.26 -6.10 -2.26
CA GLY A 189 9.47 -7.22 -2.76
C GLY A 189 10.00 -8.57 -2.28
N LEU A 190 11.32 -8.75 -2.22
CA LEU A 190 11.96 -9.95 -1.68
C LEU A 190 11.69 -10.11 -0.18
N LEU A 191 11.75 -9.02 0.60
CA LEU A 191 11.41 -9.02 2.01
C LEU A 191 9.93 -9.37 2.23
N LEU A 192 9.03 -8.79 1.44
CA LEU A 192 7.60 -9.13 1.48
C LEU A 192 7.38 -10.63 1.19
N ALA A 193 8.05 -11.15 0.15
CA ALA A 193 8.05 -12.56 -0.17
C ALA A 193 8.55 -13.44 0.98
N ALA A 194 9.64 -13.04 1.63
CA ALA A 194 10.21 -13.75 2.78
C ALA A 194 9.29 -13.73 4.00
N CYS A 195 8.45 -12.70 4.18
CA CYS A 195 7.43 -12.66 5.24
C CYS A 195 6.18 -13.47 4.89
N LEU A 196 5.75 -13.46 3.62
CA LEU A 196 4.62 -14.24 3.16
C LEU A 196 4.95 -15.73 3.26
N LEU A 197 6.08 -16.19 2.70
CA LEU A 197 6.35 -17.62 2.54
C LEU A 197 6.19 -18.46 3.83
N PRO A 198 6.71 -18.05 5.01
CA PRO A 198 6.47 -18.74 6.29
C PRO A 198 5.00 -18.69 6.72
N ARG A 199 4.37 -17.51 6.63
CA ARG A 199 2.94 -17.32 6.97
C ARG A 199 2.05 -18.29 6.19
N TRP A 200 2.32 -18.44 4.90
CA TRP A 200 1.60 -19.38 4.04
C TRP A 200 1.89 -20.83 4.40
N ARG A 201 3.16 -21.18 4.67
CA ARG A 201 3.56 -22.53 5.07
C ARG A 201 2.86 -22.99 6.35
N ASP A 202 2.71 -22.09 7.32
CA ASP A 202 2.09 -22.40 8.60
C ASP A 202 0.56 -22.51 8.47
N LEU A 203 -0.08 -21.64 7.67
CA LEU A 203 -1.49 -21.78 7.31
C LEU A 203 -1.79 -23.09 6.59
N HIS A 204 -0.90 -23.55 5.72
CA HIS A 204 -1.03 -24.82 4.98
C HIS A 204 -0.85 -26.06 5.85
N ARG A 205 -0.12 -25.97 6.97
CA ARG A 205 0.08 -27.07 7.91
C ARG A 205 -1.11 -27.25 8.85
N GLY A 206 -1.84 -26.17 9.15
CA GLY A 206 -2.99 -26.20 10.06
C GLY A 206 -4.34 -26.52 9.41
N ALA A 207 -4.44 -26.47 8.07
CA ALA A 207 -5.72 -26.65 7.37
C ALA A 207 -5.90 -28.09 6.82
N PRO A 208 -7.02 -28.78 7.09
CA PRO A 208 -7.38 -30.00 6.38
C PRO A 208 -7.64 -29.67 4.91
N VAL A 209 -7.09 -30.50 4.02
CA VAL A 209 -6.83 -30.20 2.61
C VAL A 209 -8.11 -30.23 1.75
N PRO A 210 -8.49 -29.15 1.05
CA PRO A 210 -9.43 -29.22 -0.08
C PRO A 210 -8.68 -29.28 -1.42
N ALA A 211 -9.32 -29.85 -2.44
CA ALA A 211 -8.74 -30.22 -3.74
C ALA A 211 -8.47 -29.05 -4.73
N GLY A 212 -8.52 -27.78 -4.31
CA GLY A 212 -8.37 -26.59 -5.17
C GLY A 212 -6.93 -26.12 -5.45
N ARG A 213 -5.93 -26.98 -5.25
CA ARG A 213 -4.50 -26.64 -5.03
C ARG A 213 -3.68 -26.06 -6.19
N ARG A 214 -4.23 -25.97 -7.41
CA ARG A 214 -3.43 -25.54 -8.59
C ARG A 214 -3.48 -24.02 -8.85
N GLY A 215 -4.53 -23.33 -8.41
CA GLY A 215 -4.67 -21.88 -8.58
C GLY A 215 -3.76 -21.08 -7.66
N GLU A 216 -3.73 -21.42 -6.37
CA GLU A 216 -2.95 -20.70 -5.34
C GLU A 216 -1.44 -20.78 -5.58
N ARG A 217 -0.91 -21.95 -5.97
CA ARG A 217 0.52 -22.11 -6.30
C ARG A 217 0.99 -21.25 -7.49
N ARG A 218 0.10 -20.96 -8.45
CA ARG A 218 0.41 -20.08 -9.58
C ARG A 218 0.45 -18.62 -9.17
N VAL A 219 -0.42 -18.21 -8.25
CA VAL A 219 -0.37 -16.88 -7.64
C VAL A 219 0.90 -16.70 -6.80
N HIS A 220 1.33 -17.74 -6.06
CA HIS A 220 2.60 -17.74 -5.31
C HIS A 220 3.84 -17.63 -6.21
N ALA A 221 3.85 -18.38 -7.32
CA ALA A 221 4.92 -18.29 -8.30
C ALA A 221 4.92 -16.92 -8.99
N ALA A 222 3.74 -16.35 -9.31
CA ALA A 222 3.64 -15.03 -9.93
C ALA A 222 4.10 -13.89 -9.00
N LEU A 223 3.77 -13.95 -7.70
CA LEU A 223 4.20 -12.97 -6.69
C LEU A 223 5.72 -12.95 -6.49
N LEU A 224 6.35 -14.13 -6.51
CA LEU A 224 7.79 -14.28 -6.35
C LEU A 224 8.55 -14.01 -7.66
N ALA A 225 8.00 -14.46 -8.79
CA ALA A 225 8.64 -14.33 -10.08
C ALA A 225 8.48 -12.92 -10.66
N ALA A 226 7.41 -12.18 -10.38
CA ALA A 226 7.22 -10.84 -10.95
C ALA A 226 8.38 -9.86 -10.63
N PRO A 227 8.81 -9.66 -9.37
CA PRO A 227 9.91 -8.74 -9.08
C PRO A 227 11.26 -9.25 -9.61
N LEU A 228 11.51 -10.56 -9.59
CA LEU A 228 12.75 -11.16 -10.12
C LEU A 228 12.80 -11.16 -11.65
N ALA A 229 11.68 -11.40 -12.32
CA ALA A 229 11.54 -11.34 -13.77
C ALA A 229 11.62 -9.89 -14.26
N CYS A 230 10.99 -8.93 -13.56
CA CYS A 230 11.19 -7.51 -13.82
C CYS A 230 12.65 -7.10 -13.70
N TRP A 231 13.38 -7.63 -12.71
CA TRP A 231 14.81 -7.35 -12.56
C TRP A 231 15.66 -7.95 -13.69
N ALA A 232 15.42 -9.21 -14.06
CA ALA A 232 16.13 -9.86 -15.16
C ALA A 232 15.84 -9.23 -16.53
N LEU A 233 14.62 -8.71 -16.73
CA LEU A 233 14.17 -8.12 -17.98
C LEU A 233 14.42 -6.59 -18.07
N ALA A 234 14.82 -5.94 -16.97
CA ALA A 234 15.24 -4.53 -16.94
C ALA A 234 16.44 -4.22 -17.85
N LEU A 235 17.11 -5.25 -18.38
CA LEU A 235 18.18 -5.12 -19.37
C LEU A 235 17.67 -4.86 -20.81
N LEU A 236 16.36 -5.02 -21.08
CA LEU A 236 15.81 -5.08 -22.44
C LEU A 236 14.82 -3.97 -22.81
N LEU A 237 14.29 -3.23 -21.84
CA LEU A 237 13.20 -2.26 -22.01
C LEU A 237 13.38 -1.05 -21.06
N PRO A 238 12.83 0.13 -21.39
CA PRO A 238 12.98 1.33 -20.57
C PRO A 238 12.35 1.14 -19.18
N ALA A 239 13.05 1.60 -18.13
CA ALA A 239 12.74 1.36 -16.72
C ALA A 239 11.31 1.77 -16.31
N THR A 240 10.76 2.81 -16.96
CA THR A 240 9.38 3.27 -16.77
C THR A 240 8.35 2.18 -17.01
N THR A 241 8.50 1.39 -18.08
CA THR A 241 7.58 0.29 -18.42
C THR A 241 7.60 -0.82 -17.37
N TRP A 242 8.78 -1.12 -16.84
CA TRP A 242 8.95 -2.12 -15.78
C TRP A 242 8.38 -1.68 -14.45
N LEU A 243 8.52 -0.40 -14.09
CA LEU A 243 7.94 0.15 -12.86
C LEU A 243 6.42 0.05 -12.87
N VAL A 244 5.78 0.37 -14.00
CA VAL A 244 4.32 0.24 -14.16
C VAL A 244 3.91 -1.24 -14.09
N LEU A 245 4.59 -2.13 -14.81
CA LEU A 245 4.31 -3.56 -14.78
C LEU A 245 4.48 -4.17 -13.39
N ALA A 246 5.57 -3.82 -12.68
CA ALA A 246 5.81 -4.28 -11.31
C ALA A 246 4.72 -3.79 -10.36
N THR A 247 4.32 -2.53 -10.47
CA THR A 247 3.26 -1.94 -9.63
C THR A 247 1.91 -2.59 -9.91
N LEU A 248 1.57 -2.82 -11.18
CA LEU A 248 0.35 -3.54 -11.58
C LEU A 248 0.37 -5.00 -11.12
N ALA A 249 1.52 -5.68 -11.22
CA ALA A 249 1.67 -7.05 -10.74
C ALA A 249 1.51 -7.14 -9.22
N LEU A 250 2.08 -6.20 -8.46
CA LEU A 250 1.90 -6.11 -7.00
C LEU A 250 0.44 -5.81 -6.64
N LEU A 251 -0.23 -4.94 -7.38
CA LEU A 251 -1.63 -4.62 -7.15
C LEU A 251 -2.53 -5.83 -7.47
N ALA A 252 -2.30 -6.51 -8.59
CA ALA A 252 -3.01 -7.74 -8.94
C ALA A 252 -2.78 -8.84 -7.91
N ALA A 253 -1.55 -9.00 -7.42
CA ALA A 253 -1.19 -9.92 -6.36
C ALA A 253 -1.94 -9.61 -5.05
N ALA A 254 -2.00 -8.33 -4.65
CA ALA A 254 -2.71 -7.90 -3.46
C ALA A 254 -4.23 -8.15 -3.59
N VAL A 255 -4.82 -7.88 -4.77
CA VAL A 255 -6.22 -8.21 -5.06
C VAL A 255 -6.47 -9.71 -4.96
N LEU A 256 -5.57 -10.53 -5.50
CA LEU A 256 -5.66 -11.99 -5.45
C LEU A 256 -5.48 -12.54 -4.03
N GLU A 257 -4.64 -11.95 -3.19
CA GLU A 257 -4.54 -12.33 -1.77
C GLU A 257 -5.87 -12.09 -1.03
N HIS A 258 -6.52 -10.95 -1.29
CA HIS A 258 -7.80 -10.60 -0.67
C HIS A 258 -9.00 -11.37 -1.28
N GLY A 259 -8.91 -11.82 -2.53
CA GLY A 259 -9.94 -12.60 -3.21
C GLY A 259 -9.81 -14.13 -3.06
N GLY A 260 -8.59 -14.65 -3.08
CA GLY A 260 -8.26 -16.08 -3.08
C GLY A 260 -8.65 -16.81 -1.79
N LEU A 261 -8.56 -16.13 -0.65
CA LEU A 261 -8.91 -16.68 0.67
C LEU A 261 -10.41 -17.05 0.82
N ARG A 262 -11.28 -16.69 -0.12
CA ARG A 262 -12.70 -17.11 -0.14
C ARG A 262 -12.98 -18.36 -0.98
N PHE A 263 -12.22 -18.61 -2.03
CA PHE A 263 -12.47 -19.80 -2.87
C PHE A 263 -12.21 -21.11 -2.11
N ALA A 264 -11.34 -21.08 -1.10
CA ALA A 264 -11.08 -22.24 -0.24
C ALA A 264 -12.22 -22.54 0.75
N THR A 265 -13.06 -21.57 1.12
CA THR A 265 -14.10 -21.75 2.15
C THR A 265 -15.49 -22.06 1.57
N GLU A 266 -15.81 -21.60 0.36
CA GLU A 266 -17.10 -21.90 -0.29
C GLU A 266 -17.17 -23.33 -0.88
N TYR A 267 -16.03 -23.93 -1.25
CA TYR A 267 -15.98 -25.31 -1.78
C TYR A 267 -15.63 -26.39 -0.73
N GLY A 268 -15.43 -25.99 0.53
CA GLY A 268 -15.12 -26.91 1.64
C GLY A 268 -16.33 -27.39 2.44
N ARG A 269 -17.56 -27.05 2.03
CA ARG A 269 -18.82 -27.45 2.68
C ARG A 269 -19.78 -28.24 1.77
N GLY A 270 -19.24 -28.84 0.70
CA GLY A 270 -19.97 -29.77 -0.16
C GLY A 270 -19.59 -31.20 0.18
#